data_AF-A0A3E5AQ74-F1
#
_entry.id   AF-A0A3E5AQ74-F1
#
_cell.length_a   1.000
_cell.length_b   1.000
_cell.length_c   1.000
_cell.angle_alpha   90.00
_cell.angle_beta   90.00
_cell.angle_gamma   90.00
#
_symmetry.space_group_name_H-M   'P 1'
#
loop_
_entity.id
_entity.type
_entity.pdbx_description
1 polymer ?
#
loop_
_entity_poly.entity_id
_entity_poly.type
_entity_poly.pdbx_seq_one_letter_code
_entity_poly.pdbx_strand_id
1 'polypeptide(L)' 'MKNINWKRKLTSRKLWTAVASFVSMMIVATGGAENTATQVTALIMAGASVVAYIIGEGLTDSANIGSDDSEE' A
#
# COMPACT_ATOMS: atom_id res chain seq x y z
N MET A 1 3.32 3.51 23.30
CA MET A 1 2.67 2.76 22.21
C MET A 1 3.75 1.96 21.49
N LYS A 2 3.81 0.64 21.71
CA LYS A 2 4.92 -0.22 21.24
C LYS A 2 5.07 -0.15 19.71
N ASN A 3 6.27 0.21 19.26
CA ASN A 3 6.88 0.03 17.92
C ASN A 3 5.92 -0.53 16.84
N ILE A 4 5.03 0.29 16.30
CA ILE A 4 4.20 -0.09 15.16
C ILE A 4 5.08 -0.05 13.91
N ASN A 5 5.35 -1.21 13.33
CA ASN A 5 6.04 -1.31 12.04
C ASN A 5 5.11 -0.86 10.89
N TRP A 6 5.01 0.46 10.71
CA TRP A 6 4.16 1.11 9.71
C TRP A 6 4.50 0.67 8.29
N LYS A 7 5.79 0.48 7.96
CA LYS A 7 6.22 -0.04 6.65
C LYS A 7 5.54 -1.36 6.32
N ARG A 8 5.59 -2.34 7.25
CA ARG A 8 4.95 -3.66 7.10
C ARG A 8 3.43 -3.58 7.00
N LYS A 9 2.83 -2.60 7.67
CA LYS A 9 1.37 -2.43 7.70
C LYS A 9 0.85 -1.77 6.42
N LEU A 10 1.61 -0.79 5.90
CA LEU A 10 1.34 -0.09 4.64
C LEU A 10 1.59 -0.96 3.40
N THR A 11 2.47 -1.95 3.46
CA THR A 11 2.64 -2.94 2.37
C THR A 11 1.74 -4.17 2.52
N SER A 12 0.92 -4.25 3.58
CA SER A 12 0.11 -5.43 3.85
C SER A 12 -1.07 -5.52 2.89
N ARG A 13 -1.19 -6.64 2.17
CA ARG A 13 -2.37 -6.92 1.34
C ARG A 13 -3.68 -6.78 2.10
N LYS A 14 -3.72 -7.18 3.39
CA LYS A 14 -4.92 -7.10 4.24
C LYS A 14 -5.41 -5.66 4.43
N LEU A 15 -4.49 -4.69 4.51
CA LEU A 15 -4.83 -3.28 4.61
C LEU A 15 -5.49 -2.81 3.31
N TRP A 16 -4.83 -3.06 2.17
CA TRP A 16 -5.30 -2.62 0.87
C TRP A 16 -6.62 -3.28 0.46
N THR A 17 -6.82 -4.56 0.76
CA THR A 17 -8.11 -5.23 0.52
C THR A 17 -9.23 -4.62 1.36
N ALA A 18 -8.96 -4.22 2.60
CA ALA A 18 -9.95 -3.59 3.47
C ALA A 18 -10.29 -2.17 3.00
N VAL A 19 -9.29 -1.40 2.55
CA VAL A 19 -9.51 -0.07 1.95
C VAL A 19 -10.31 -0.20 0.66
N ALA A 20 -9.95 -1.15 -0.21
CA ALA A 20 -10.63 -1.35 -1.48
C ALA A 20 -12.10 -1.78 -1.29
N SER A 21 -12.38 -2.70 -0.36
CA SER A 21 -13.75 -3.12 -0.07
C SER A 21 -14.58 -2.01 0.57
N PHE A 22 -13.99 -1.21 1.45
CA PHE A 22 -14.64 -0.05 2.05
C PHE A 22 -15.03 0.99 1.01
N VAL A 23 -14.08 1.36 0.13
CA VAL A 23 -14.33 2.35 -0.93
C VAL A 23 -15.34 1.83 -1.95
N SER A 24 -15.27 0.54 -2.30
CA SER A 24 -16.26 -0.10 -3.18
C SER A 24 -17.68 0.02 -2.62
N MET A 25 -17.87 -0.30 -1.34
CA MET A 25 -19.18 -0.17 -0.69
C MET A 25 -19.64 1.30 -0.56
N MET A 26 -18.72 2.24 -0.32
CA MET A 26 -19.07 3.67 -0.32
C MET A 26 -19.58 4.14 -1.67
N ILE A 27 -18.93 3.74 -2.77
CA ILE A 27 -19.35 4.15 -4.12
C ILE A 27 -20.76 3.67 -4.40
N VAL A 28 -21.05 2.40 -4.12
CA VAL A 28 -22.39 1.83 -4.30
C VAL A 28 -23.42 2.53 -3.38
N ALA A 29 -23.07 2.77 -2.11
CA ALA A 29 -23.96 3.44 -1.15
C ALA A 29 -24.32 4.87 -1.55
N THR A 30 -23.43 5.58 -2.26
CA THR A 30 -23.70 6.94 -2.78
C THR A 30 -24.45 6.97 -4.12
N GLY A 31 -24.87 5.81 -4.64
CA GLY A 31 -25.57 5.69 -5.93
C GLY A 31 -24.64 5.59 -7.14
N GLY A 32 -23.34 5.35 -6.93
CA GLY A 32 -22.39 5.10 -8.01
C GLY A 32 -22.60 3.73 -8.67
N ALA A 33 -22.28 3.64 -9.97
CA ALA A 33 -22.41 2.39 -10.72
C ALA A 33 -21.42 1.31 -10.23
N GLU A 34 -21.84 0.05 -10.25
CA GLU A 34 -20.99 -1.10 -9.87
C GLU A 34 -19.70 -1.19 -10.71
N ASN A 35 -19.78 -0.81 -11.99
CA ASN A 35 -18.61 -0.78 -12.86
C ASN A 35 -17.57 0.26 -12.38
N THR A 36 -18.04 1.43 -11.91
CA THR A 36 -17.17 2.45 -11.31
C THR A 36 -16.57 1.96 -10.00
N ALA A 37 -17.35 1.29 -9.14
CA ALA A 37 -16.84 0.70 -7.90
C ALA A 37 -15.74 -0.35 -8.17
N THR A 38 -15.94 -1.18 -9.19
CA THR A 38 -14.95 -2.19 -9.62
C THR A 38 -13.68 -1.54 -10.17
N GLN A 39 -13.81 -0.52 -11.02
CA GLN A 39 -12.66 0.23 -11.56
C GLN A 39 -11.86 0.93 -10.45
N VAL A 40 -12.53 1.59 -9.51
CA VAL A 40 -11.85 2.25 -8.38
C VAL A 40 -11.16 1.22 -7.48
N THR A 41 -11.80 0.07 -7.23
CA THR A 41 -11.19 -1.04 -6.48
C THR A 41 -9.91 -1.54 -7.17
N ALA A 42 -9.95 -1.73 -8.49
CA ALA A 42 -8.78 -2.14 -9.27
C ALA A 42 -7.66 -1.08 -9.21
N LEU A 43 -8.02 0.20 -9.27
CA LEU A 43 -7.07 1.31 -9.16
C LEU A 43 -6.39 1.34 -7.79
N ILE A 44 -7.14 1.12 -6.69
CA ILE A 44 -6.59 1.03 -5.34
C ILE A 44 -5.57 -0.11 -5.24
N MET A 45 -5.88 -1.27 -5.82
CA MET A 45 -4.97 -2.42 -5.82
C MET A 45 -3.72 -2.19 -6.70
N ALA A 46 -3.86 -1.45 -7.80
CA ALA A 46 -2.70 -1.01 -8.59
C ALA A 46 -1.82 -0.03 -7.80
N GLY A 47 -2.43 0.95 -7.12
CA GLY A 47 -1.73 1.90 -6.23
C GLY A 47 -1.02 1.20 -5.07
N ALA A 48 -1.61 0.14 -4.52
CA ALA A 48 -0.97 -0.70 -3.50
C ALA A 48 0.37 -1.28 -3.98
N SER A 49 0.43 -1.70 -5.25
CA SER A 49 1.65 -2.24 -5.87
C SER A 49 2.73 -1.17 -6.00
N VAL A 50 2.36 0.06 -6.38
CA VAL A 50 3.29 1.20 -6.47
C VAL A 50 3.86 1.54 -5.08
N VAL A 51 3.01 1.63 -4.06
CA VAL A 51 3.45 1.89 -2.67
C VAL A 51 4.36 0.77 -2.16
N ALA A 52 4.05 -0.49 -2.46
CA ALA A 52 4.89 -1.61 -2.10
C ALA A 52 6.25 -1.57 -2.80
N TYR A 53 6.29 -1.16 -4.07
CA TYR A 53 7.51 -0.99 -4.84
C TYR A 53 8.39 0.12 -4.25
N ILE A 54 7.83 1.31 -3.99
CA ILE A 54 8.56 2.45 -3.41
C ILE A 54 9.11 2.12 -2.02
N ILE A 55 8.34 1.43 -1.17
CA ILE A 55 8.82 1.00 0.14
C ILE A 55 9.89 -0.08 0.00
N GLY A 56 9.76 -0.98 -0.98
CA GLY A 56 10.77 -1.99 -1.29
C GLY A 56 12.09 -1.38 -1.76
N GLU A 57 12.05 -0.45 -2.70
CA GLU A 57 13.23 0.30 -3.16
C GLU A 57 13.84 1.11 -2.03
N GLY A 58 13.05 1.86 -1.26
CA GLY A 58 13.57 2.63 -0.12
C GLY A 58 14.18 1.77 0.99
N LEU A 59 13.75 0.51 1.13
CA LEU A 59 14.38 -0.46 2.04
C LEU A 59 15.72 -0.97 1.48
N THR A 60 15.79 -1.25 0.18
CA THR A 60 17.04 -1.63 -0.50
C THR A 60 18.05 -0.49 -0.44
N ASP A 61 17.62 0.74 -0.69
CA ASP A 61 18.49 1.92 -0.67
C ASP A 61 18.99 2.25 0.75
N SER A 62 18.12 2.14 1.76
CA SER A 62 18.52 2.25 3.18
C SER A 62 19.50 1.15 3.59
N ALA A 63 19.34 -0.07 3.06
CA ALA A 63 20.26 -1.18 3.34
C ALA A 63 21.60 -1.01 2.63
N ASN A 64 21.60 -0.42 1.43
CA ASN A 64 22.79 -0.13 0.64
C ASN A 64 23.63 1.02 1.24
N ILE A 65 23.00 2.04 1.82
CA ILE A 65 23.69 3.10 2.57
C ILE A 65 24.35 2.53 3.84
N GLY A 66 23.73 1.54 4.50
CA GLY A 66 24.29 0.90 5.69
C GLY A 66 25.49 -0.03 5.41
N SER A 67 25.72 -0.43 4.16
CA SER A 67 26.88 -1.23 3.76
C SER A 67 28.11 -0.41 3.37
N ASP A 68 27.96 0.87 3.05
CA ASP A 68 29.10 1.77 2.73
C ASP A 68 29.81 2.30 3.99
N ASP A 69 29.17 2.27 5.17
CA ASP A 69 29.75 2.75 6.44
C ASP A 69 30.53 1.66 7.24
N SER A 70 30.75 0.46 6.67
CA SER A 70 31.46 -0.65 7.34
C SER A 70 32.85 -0.96 6.79
N GLU A 71 33.40 -0.11 5.92
CA GLU A 71 34.80 -0.16 5.47
C GLU A 71 35.56 1.11 5.87
N GLU A 72 35.82 1.28 7.17
CA GLU A 72 37.00 1.98 7.71
C GLU A 72 37.51 1.31 9.00
#